data_AF-A0A421JNY2-F1
#
_entry.id   AF-A0A421JNY2-F1
#
_cell.length_a   1.000
_cell.length_b   1.000
_cell.length_c   1.000
_cell.angle_alpha   90.00
_cell.angle_beta   90.00
_cell.angle_gamma   90.00
#
_symmetry.space_group_name_H-M   'P 1'
#
loop_
_entity.id
_entity.type
_entity.pdbx_description
1 polymer ?
#
loop_
_entity_poly.entity_id
_entity_poly.type
_entity_poly.pdbx_seq_one_letter_code
_entity_poly.pdbx_strand_id
1 'polypeptide(L)'
;MDSLTQLDSFEQYWSLFQHDSNYLNDDTLLTEKEFNITSLPLSTLLDKLSTGKLTSLETTIAFIKKEIISRTSSSKSKLNNHRQEFMDAIRKARYLDWYLAKYGRPIGVLHGLPISCKQLKSLNINNDGKELGNISIDSKYD
;
A
#
# COMPACT_ATOMS: atom_id res chain seq x y z
N MET A 1 -3.50 1.53 17.86
CA MET A 1 -4.15 2.57 17.04
C MET A 1 -5.21 1.88 16.21
N ASP A 2 -6.47 2.28 16.33
CA ASP A 2 -7.58 1.64 15.61
C ASP A 2 -7.50 1.89 14.10
N SER A 3 -7.92 0.90 13.30
CA SER A 3 -7.94 0.99 11.83
C SER A 3 -8.69 2.20 11.26
N LEU A 4 -9.63 2.78 12.03
CA LEU A 4 -10.35 4.01 11.69
C LEU A 4 -9.42 5.23 11.72
N THR A 5 -8.53 5.33 12.72
CA THR A 5 -7.59 6.45 12.87
C THR A 5 -6.57 6.54 11.71
N GLN A 6 -6.26 5.41 11.07
CA GLN A 6 -5.32 5.36 9.94
C GLN A 6 -5.96 5.80 8.62
N LEU A 7 -7.25 5.54 8.41
CA LEU A 7 -7.97 6.00 7.22
C LEU A 7 -8.24 7.52 7.29
N ASP A 8 -8.64 8.01 8.45
CA ASP A 8 -8.84 9.44 8.68
C ASP A 8 -7.53 10.21 8.48
N SER A 9 -6.42 9.62 8.91
CA SER A 9 -5.07 10.15 8.65
C SER A 9 -4.72 10.17 7.15
N PHE A 10 -5.13 9.16 6.38
CA PHE A 10 -4.89 9.12 4.94
C PHE A 10 -5.73 10.17 4.19
N GLU A 11 -7.02 10.30 4.49
CA GLU A 11 -7.87 11.32 3.85
C GLU A 11 -7.40 12.74 4.18
N GLN A 12 -6.97 12.97 5.44
CA GLN A 12 -6.36 14.24 5.83
C GLN A 12 -5.05 14.50 5.07
N TYR A 13 -4.18 13.49 4.95
CA TYR A 13 -2.95 13.57 4.14
C TYR A 13 -3.26 13.87 2.67
N TRP A 14 -4.25 13.18 2.10
CA TRP A 14 -4.67 13.35 0.71
C TRP A 14 -5.22 14.76 0.44
N SER A 15 -5.99 15.31 1.38
CA SER A 15 -6.48 16.69 1.28
C SER A 15 -5.33 17.71 1.33
N LEU A 16 -4.38 17.55 2.26
CA LEU A 16 -3.20 18.42 2.34
C LEU A 16 -2.37 18.40 1.05
N PHE A 17 -2.16 17.19 0.50
CA PHE A 17 -1.48 16.99 -0.78
C PHE A 17 -2.10 17.79 -1.94
N GLN A 18 -3.44 17.87 -2.02
CA GLN A 18 -4.11 18.58 -3.11
C GLN A 18 -3.93 20.10 -3.02
N HIS A 19 -3.75 20.65 -1.82
CA HIS A 19 -3.75 22.09 -1.59
C HIS A 19 -2.35 22.73 -1.48
N ASP A 20 -1.30 21.98 -1.13
CA ASP A 20 0.05 22.54 -0.96
C ASP A 20 1.13 21.78 -1.77
N SER A 21 1.74 22.44 -2.76
CA SER A 21 2.85 21.90 -3.57
C SER A 21 4.15 21.75 -2.82
N ASN A 22 4.39 22.61 -1.82
CA ASN A 22 5.66 22.65 -1.11
C ASN A 22 5.75 21.58 -0.05
N TYR A 23 4.61 20.97 0.32
CA TYR A 23 4.53 19.83 1.24
C TYR A 23 5.43 18.67 0.83
N LEU A 24 5.72 18.52 -0.48
CA LEU A 24 6.40 17.38 -1.09
C LEU A 24 7.91 17.48 -1.22
N ASN A 25 8.50 18.65 -0.94
CA ASN A 25 9.96 18.81 -0.97
C ASN A 25 10.62 18.38 0.33
N ASP A 26 9.85 17.81 1.26
CA ASP A 26 10.32 17.42 2.57
C ASP A 26 10.32 15.88 2.69
N ASP A 27 11.51 15.29 2.71
CA ASP A 27 11.71 13.84 2.93
C ASP A 27 11.16 13.39 4.32
N THR A 28 10.69 14.34 5.15
CA THR A 28 10.05 14.14 6.45
C THR A 28 8.56 13.79 6.39
N LEU A 29 7.96 13.67 5.19
CA LEU A 29 6.54 13.36 5.04
C LEU A 29 6.14 11.93 5.46
N LEU A 30 7.08 11.00 5.45
CA LEU A 30 6.86 9.68 6.03
C LEU A 30 7.24 9.73 7.50
N THR A 31 6.38 9.18 8.35
CA THR A 31 6.78 8.87 9.72
C THR A 31 7.94 7.87 9.70
N GLU A 32 8.77 7.86 10.74
CA GLU A 32 9.87 6.89 10.88
C GLU A 32 9.39 5.44 10.68
N LYS A 33 8.19 5.12 11.19
CA LYS A 33 7.55 3.82 11.01
C LYS A 33 7.27 3.51 9.53
N GLU A 34 6.68 4.44 8.79
CA GLU A 34 6.36 4.26 7.37
C GLU A 34 7.62 4.16 6.51
N PHE A 35 8.63 4.97 6.81
CA PHE A 35 9.94 4.87 6.17
C PHE A 35 10.57 3.49 6.39
N ASN A 36 10.57 3.01 7.63
CA ASN A 36 11.10 1.70 7.98
C ASN A 36 10.34 0.58 7.26
N ILE A 37 9.01 0.62 7.23
CA ILE A 37 8.18 -0.37 6.50
C ILE A 37 8.54 -0.42 5.02
N THR A 38 8.62 0.75 4.36
CA THR A 38 8.87 0.85 2.92
C THR A 38 10.33 0.61 2.52
N SER A 39 11.22 0.42 3.50
CA SER A 39 12.64 0.12 3.32
C SER A 39 12.98 -1.34 3.66
N LEU A 40 12.00 -2.14 4.12
CA LEU A 40 12.21 -3.56 4.39
C LEU A 40 12.45 -4.34 3.09
N PRO A 41 13.34 -5.36 3.12
CA PRO A 41 13.43 -6.34 2.04
C PRO A 41 12.11 -7.06 1.81
N LEU A 42 11.81 -7.42 0.56
CA LEU A 42 10.56 -8.08 0.17
C LEU A 42 10.28 -9.36 0.96
N SER A 43 11.30 -10.21 1.16
CA SER A 43 11.16 -11.45 1.95
C SER A 43 10.75 -11.18 3.40
N THR A 44 11.36 -10.18 4.03
CA THR A 44 11.02 -9.73 5.39
C THR A 44 9.61 -9.15 5.46
N LEU A 45 9.19 -8.41 4.44
CA LEU A 45 7.86 -7.85 4.37
C LEU A 45 6.79 -8.95 4.27
N LEU A 46 7.00 -9.93 3.39
CA LEU A 46 6.12 -11.09 3.23
C LEU A 46 6.04 -11.95 4.50
N ASP A 47 7.17 -12.19 5.19
CA ASP A 47 7.16 -12.88 6.50
C ASP A 47 6.30 -12.12 7.51
N LYS A 48 6.52 -10.81 7.64
CA LYS A 48 5.79 -9.98 8.62
C LYS A 48 4.29 -9.88 8.30
N LEU A 49 3.92 -9.81 7.03
CA LEU A 49 2.51 -9.78 6.60
C LEU A 49 1.82 -11.13 6.82
N SER A 50 2.44 -12.23 6.39
CA SER A 50 1.88 -13.58 6.54
C SER A 50 1.74 -14.03 8.00
N THR A 51 2.58 -13.50 8.89
CA THR A 51 2.53 -13.75 10.35
C THR A 51 1.70 -12.73 11.13
N GLY A 52 1.21 -11.67 10.49
CA GLY A 52 0.47 -10.60 11.14
C GLY A 52 1.30 -9.68 12.05
N LYS A 53 2.65 -9.76 11.99
CA LYS A 53 3.56 -8.82 12.68
C LYS A 53 3.49 -7.40 12.09
N LEU A 54 3.13 -7.30 10.82
CA LEU A 54 2.71 -6.06 10.17
C LEU A 54 1.31 -6.27 9.60
N THR A 55 0.50 -5.22 9.62
CA THR A 55 -0.81 -5.25 8.97
C THR A 55 -0.65 -4.84 7.50
N SER A 56 -1.49 -5.43 6.67
CA SER A 56 -1.65 -5.08 5.26
C SER A 56 -2.05 -3.62 5.13
N LEU A 57 -2.92 -3.12 6.02
CA LEU A 57 -3.37 -1.72 6.03
C LEU A 57 -2.22 -0.75 6.24
N GLU A 58 -1.43 -0.92 7.30
CA GLU A 58 -0.29 -0.04 7.59
C GLU A 58 0.72 -0.05 6.46
N THR A 59 1.01 -1.25 5.94
CA THR A 59 1.95 -1.42 4.84
C THR A 59 1.45 -0.71 3.58
N THR A 60 0.17 -0.89 3.24
CA THR A 60 -0.43 -0.27 2.05
C THR A 60 -0.41 1.25 2.14
N ILE A 61 -0.75 1.84 3.29
CA ILE A 61 -0.73 3.30 3.47
C ILE A 61 0.70 3.84 3.31
N ALA A 62 1.69 3.18 3.92
CA ALA A 62 3.09 3.60 3.81
C ALA A 62 3.59 3.59 2.35
N PHE A 63 3.26 2.55 1.59
CA PHE A 63 3.61 2.44 0.18
C PHE A 63 2.88 3.47 -0.69
N ILE A 64 1.58 3.69 -0.48
CA ILE A 64 0.82 4.72 -1.22
C ILE A 64 1.42 6.11 -0.99
N LYS A 65 1.73 6.48 0.26
CA LYS A 65 2.38 7.76 0.57
C LYS A 65 3.73 7.89 -0.13
N LYS A 66 4.55 6.84 -0.11
CA LYS A 66 5.85 6.81 -0.81
C LYS A 66 5.69 6.96 -2.32
N GLU A 67 4.72 6.28 -2.92
CA GLU A 67 4.40 6.41 -4.35
C GLU A 67 3.95 7.83 -4.70
N ILE A 68 3.09 8.45 -3.88
CA ILE A 68 2.67 9.84 -4.05
C ILE A 68 3.91 10.74 -4.05
N ILE A 69 4.75 10.67 -3.02
CA ILE A 69 5.98 11.48 -2.92
C ILE A 69 6.87 11.27 -4.15
N SER A 70 7.14 10.02 -4.53
CA SER A 70 7.99 9.68 -5.67
C SER A 70 7.41 10.13 -7.02
N ARG A 71 6.09 10.07 -7.22
CA ARG A 71 5.43 10.44 -8.48
C ARG A 71 5.20 11.95 -8.61
N THR A 72 5.29 12.72 -7.53
CA THR A 72 4.93 14.13 -7.59
C THR A 72 5.94 15.00 -8.34
N SER A 73 7.15 14.50 -8.59
CA SER A 73 8.08 15.11 -9.55
C SER A 73 7.53 15.09 -11.00
N SER A 74 6.51 14.28 -11.29
CA SER A 74 5.92 14.06 -12.62
C SER A 74 4.43 14.46 -12.65
N SER A 75 4.14 15.76 -12.74
CA SER A 75 2.81 16.35 -13.03
C SER A 75 1.62 15.89 -12.16
N LYS A 76 1.23 16.74 -11.21
CA LYS A 76 0.08 16.58 -10.28
C LYS A 76 -1.25 16.14 -10.93
N SER A 77 -1.48 16.47 -12.20
CA SER A 77 -2.72 16.15 -12.92
C SER A 77 -2.98 14.64 -13.04
N LYS A 78 -1.92 13.83 -13.17
CA LYS A 78 -2.08 12.36 -13.26
C LYS A 78 -2.48 11.73 -11.93
N LEU A 79 -2.07 12.30 -10.79
CA LEU A 79 -2.29 11.69 -9.47
C LEU A 79 -3.75 11.70 -9.01
N ASN A 80 -4.53 12.71 -9.43
CA ASN A 80 -5.95 12.80 -9.09
C ASN A 80 -6.78 11.62 -9.64
N ASN A 81 -6.34 11.01 -10.75
CA ASN A 81 -7.03 9.85 -11.33
C ASN A 81 -6.85 8.57 -10.51
N HIS A 82 -5.85 8.50 -9.63
CA HIS A 82 -5.52 7.29 -8.84
C HIS A 82 -6.16 7.26 -7.45
N ARG A 83 -6.91 8.29 -7.03
CA ARG A 83 -7.54 8.32 -5.70
C ARG A 83 -8.40 7.09 -5.43
N GLN A 84 -9.21 6.70 -6.41
CA GLN A 84 -10.12 5.56 -6.28
C GLN A 84 -9.32 4.25 -6.11
N GLU A 85 -8.22 4.09 -6.85
CA GLU A 85 -7.34 2.92 -6.76
C GLU A 85 -6.72 2.80 -5.36
N PHE A 86 -6.27 3.91 -4.78
CA PHE A 86 -5.75 3.92 -3.41
C PHE A 86 -6.82 3.55 -2.38
N MET A 87 -8.05 4.03 -2.54
CA MET A 87 -9.14 3.65 -1.65
C MET A 87 -9.50 2.17 -1.78
N ASP A 88 -9.48 1.62 -2.99
CA ASP A 88 -9.71 0.20 -3.22
C ASP A 88 -8.58 -0.68 -2.65
N ALA A 89 -7.33 -0.22 -2.77
CA ALA A 89 -6.17 -0.84 -2.14
C ALA A 89 -6.33 -0.90 -0.61
N ILE A 90 -6.73 0.21 0.02
CA ILE A 90 -6.97 0.29 1.46
C ILE A 90 -8.11 -0.64 1.89
N ARG A 91 -9.22 -0.69 1.14
CA ARG A 91 -10.33 -1.63 1.42
C ARG A 91 -9.87 -3.08 1.36
N LYS A 92 -9.10 -3.44 0.32
CA LYS A 92 -8.55 -4.80 0.18
C LYS A 92 -7.59 -5.13 1.33
N ALA A 93 -6.75 -4.18 1.73
CA ALA A 93 -5.84 -4.34 2.87
C ALA A 93 -6.58 -4.73 4.15
N ARG A 94 -7.66 -4.00 4.49
CA ARG A 94 -8.50 -4.30 5.65
C ARG A 94 -9.14 -5.69 5.57
N TYR A 95 -9.59 -6.08 4.38
CA TYR A 95 -10.14 -7.42 4.19
C TYR A 95 -9.11 -8.51 4.43
N LEU A 96 -7.86 -8.32 3.96
CA LEU A 96 -6.78 -9.29 4.14
C LEU A 96 -6.38 -9.41 5.60
N ASP A 97 -6.29 -8.30 6.32
CA ASP A 97 -6.03 -8.30 7.77
C ASP A 97 -7.14 -9.02 8.54
N TRP A 98 -8.41 -8.75 8.21
CA TRP A 98 -9.55 -9.48 8.78
C TRP A 98 -9.50 -10.97 8.46
N TYR A 99 -9.16 -11.33 7.22
CA TYR A 99 -9.07 -12.73 6.80
C TYR A 99 -8.00 -13.47 7.60
N LEU A 100 -6.81 -12.89 7.71
CA LEU A 100 -5.71 -13.47 8.47
C LEU A 100 -6.10 -13.67 9.94
N ALA A 101 -6.70 -12.65 10.56
CA ALA A 101 -7.18 -12.73 11.94
C ALA A 101 -8.27 -13.79 12.13
N LYS A 102 -9.20 -13.93 11.18
CA LYS A 102 -10.33 -14.87 11.27
C LYS A 102 -9.92 -16.32 11.02
N TYR A 103 -9.06 -16.56 10.04
CA TYR A 103 -8.74 -17.92 9.57
C TYR A 103 -7.36 -18.42 10.01
N GLY A 104 -6.53 -17.54 10.58
CA GLY A 104 -5.18 -17.87 11.05
C GLY A 104 -4.21 -18.28 9.95
N ARG A 105 -4.53 -17.99 8.68
CA ARG A 105 -3.68 -18.32 7.53
C ARG A 105 -3.78 -17.25 6.43
N PRO A 106 -2.68 -17.01 5.69
CA PRO A 106 -2.70 -16.11 4.54
C PRO A 106 -3.54 -16.67 3.39
N ILE A 107 -4.09 -15.78 2.55
CA ILE A 107 -4.81 -16.16 1.32
C ILE A 107 -3.88 -16.76 0.26
N GLY A 108 -2.64 -16.27 0.18
CA GLY A 108 -1.68 -16.69 -0.84
C GLY A 108 -0.27 -16.18 -0.56
N VAL A 109 0.66 -16.48 -1.48
CA VAL A 109 2.10 -16.21 -1.32
C VAL A 109 2.47 -14.72 -1.25
N LEU A 110 1.58 -13.84 -1.71
CA LEU A 110 1.74 -12.37 -1.65
C LEU A 110 0.73 -11.72 -0.69
N HIS A 111 0.21 -12.46 0.29
CA HIS A 111 -0.81 -11.96 1.19
C HIS A 111 -0.44 -10.60 1.80
N GLY A 112 -1.31 -9.61 1.59
CA GLY A 112 -1.18 -8.27 2.17
C GLY A 112 -0.13 -7.38 1.51
N LEU A 113 0.59 -7.86 0.50
CA LEU A 113 1.67 -7.11 -0.14
C LEU A 113 1.11 -6.04 -1.09
N PRO A 114 1.32 -4.73 -0.84
CA PRO A 114 1.07 -3.70 -1.85
C PRO A 114 2.09 -3.83 -2.99
N ILE A 115 1.59 -3.98 -4.21
CA ILE A 115 2.39 -4.17 -5.41
C ILE A 115 1.70 -3.56 -6.64
N SER A 116 2.51 -2.95 -7.50
CA SER A 116 2.07 -2.47 -8.81
C SER A 116 1.73 -3.62 -9.76
N CYS A 117 0.75 -3.44 -10.64
CA CYS A 117 0.41 -4.36 -11.73
C CYS A 117 1.62 -4.67 -12.62
N LYS A 118 2.50 -3.68 -12.85
CA LYS A 118 3.73 -3.85 -13.64
C LYS A 118 4.75 -4.72 -12.89
N GLN A 119 4.96 -4.44 -11.60
CA GLN A 119 5.84 -5.24 -10.74
C GLN A 119 5.32 -6.68 -10.62
N LEU A 120 4.02 -6.86 -10.42
CA LEU A 120 3.40 -8.18 -10.32
C LEU A 120 3.64 -9.02 -11.58
N LYS A 121 3.51 -8.41 -12.77
CA LYS A 121 3.83 -9.08 -14.05
C LYS A 121 5.30 -9.48 -14.16
N SER A 122 6.23 -8.70 -13.61
CA SER A 122 7.67 -9.04 -13.68
C SER A 122 8.10 -10.15 -12.74
N LEU A 123 7.33 -10.44 -11.68
CA LEU A 123 7.70 -11.47 -10.69
C LEU A 123 7.53 -12.91 -11.20
N ASN A 124 6.91 -13.12 -12.37
CA ASN A 124 6.70 -14.43 -13.01
C ASN A 124 6.24 -15.54 -12.03
N ILE A 125 5.27 -15.22 -11.17
CA ILE A 125 4.80 -16.11 -10.11
C ILE A 125 3.76 -17.08 -10.67
N ASN A 126 4.05 -18.37 -10.56
CA ASN A 126 3.08 -19.43 -10.81
C ASN A 126 2.24 -19.66 -9.53
N ASN A 127 0.93 -19.52 -9.61
CA ASN A 127 0.02 -19.75 -8.47
C ASN A 127 -1.10 -20.74 -8.79
N ASP A 128 -0.95 -21.57 -9.83
CA ASP A 128 -1.93 -22.59 -10.22
C ASP A 128 -3.38 -22.09 -10.32
N GLY A 129 -3.56 -20.84 -10.75
CA GLY A 129 -4.86 -20.17 -10.84
C GLY A 129 -5.48 -19.71 -9.51
N LYS A 130 -4.77 -19.85 -8.39
CA LYS A 130 -5.22 -19.36 -7.07
C LYS A 130 -5.00 -17.84 -6.94
N GLU A 131 -5.66 -17.24 -5.95
CA GLU A 131 -5.43 -15.84 -5.59
C GLU A 131 -4.06 -15.68 -4.90
N LEU A 132 -3.27 -14.68 -5.32
CA LEU A 132 -1.96 -14.41 -4.73
C LEU A 132 -2.07 -13.73 -3.36
N GLY A 133 -3.18 -13.03 -3.10
CA GLY A 133 -3.43 -12.28 -1.87
C GLY A 133 -2.78 -10.89 -1.83
N ASN A 134 -2.26 -10.40 -2.96
CA ASN A 134 -1.64 -9.07 -3.05
C ASN A 134 -2.68 -7.94 -3.07
N ILE A 135 -2.20 -6.72 -2.90
CA ILE A 135 -2.97 -5.48 -2.98
C ILE A 135 -2.42 -4.68 -4.16
N SER A 136 -3.25 -4.41 -5.15
CA SER A 136 -2.89 -3.57 -6.28
C SER A 136 -2.96 -2.10 -5.89
N ILE A 137 -1.87 -1.35 -6.15
CA ILE A 137 -1.77 0.09 -5.84
C ILE A 137 -1.83 0.98 -7.09
N ASP A 138 -1.99 0.38 -8.28
CA ASP A 138 -2.15 1.06 -9.56
C ASP A 138 -3.07 0.27 -10.51
N SER A 139 -3.57 0.97 -11.53
CA SER A 139 -4.35 0.42 -12.62
C SER A 139 -3.50 -0.40 -13.60
N LYS A 140 -4.15 -1.34 -14.30
CA LYS A 140 -3.53 -2.13 -15.38
C LYS A 140 -3.16 -1.30 -16.63
N TYR A 141 -3.60 -0.05 -16.71
CA TYR A 141 -3.62 0.78 -17.92
C TYR A 141 -2.68 2.00 -17.88
N ASP A 142 -1.72 2.04 -16.96
CA ASP A 142 -0.64 3.04 -16.97
C ASP A 142 0.41 2.78 -18.07
#